data_AF-A0A846DMR0-F1
#
_entry.id   AF-A0A846DMR0-F1
#
_cell.length_a   1.000
_cell.length_b   1.000
_cell.length_c   1.000
_cell.angle_alpha   90.00
_cell.angle_beta   90.00
_cell.angle_gamma   90.00
#
_symmetry.space_group_name_H-M   'P 1'
#
loop_
_entity.id
_entity.type
_entity.pdbx_description
1 polymer ?
#
loop_
_entity_poly.entity_id
_entity_poly.type
_entity_poly.pdbx_seq_one_letter_code
_entity_poly.pdbx_strand_id
1 'polypeptide(L)' 'MTSGKTVQLSKYAERKYGFSSNTSVDLEVGVNYGCALLAIAGADGELAEEELQWFIDEQEMMAEHSSTASECS' A
#
# COMPACT_ATOMS: atom_id res chain seq x y z
N MET A 1 -16.68 -9.91 -0.96
CA MET A 1 -16.49 -10.51 0.38
C MET A 1 -15.03 -10.34 0.67
N THR A 2 -14.65 -9.67 1.76
CA THR A 2 -13.22 -9.43 1.99
C THR A 2 -12.53 -10.66 2.58
N SER A 3 -11.26 -10.87 2.23
CA SER A 3 -10.45 -12.01 2.69
C SER A 3 -10.20 -12.04 4.21
N GLY A 4 -10.54 -10.97 4.93
CA GLY A 4 -10.30 -10.82 6.37
C GLY A 4 -8.84 -10.52 6.73
N LYS A 5 -7.97 -10.40 5.72
CA LYS A 5 -6.57 -9.99 5.89
C LYS A 5 -6.49 -8.47 5.92
N THR A 6 -5.89 -7.93 6.95
CA THR A 6 -5.69 -6.49 7.12
C THR A 6 -4.22 -6.14 7.19
N VAL A 7 -3.86 -4.99 6.63
CA VAL A 7 -2.52 -4.42 6.70
C VAL A 7 -2.57 -3.18 7.58
N GLN A 8 -1.68 -3.10 8.56
CA GLN A 8 -1.48 -1.89 9.38
C GLN A 8 -0.72 -0.86 8.55
N LEU A 9 -1.23 0.38 8.57
CA LEU A 9 -0.56 1.49 7.91
C LEU A 9 0.60 1.99 8.75
N SER A 10 1.71 2.33 8.10
CA SER A 10 2.90 2.83 8.75
C SER A 10 2.72 4.28 9.24
N LYS A 11 3.64 4.76 10.09
CA LYS A 11 3.71 6.19 10.48
C LYS A 11 3.94 7.13 9.30
N TYR A 12 4.48 6.63 8.19
CA TYR A 12 4.63 7.44 6.97
C TYR A 12 3.24 7.79 6.39
N ALA A 13 2.31 6.84 6.38
CA ALA A 13 0.95 7.07 5.91
C ALA A 13 0.20 8.10 6.76
N GLU A 14 0.40 8.09 8.09
CA GLU A 14 -0.11 9.14 8.99
C GLU A 14 0.44 10.52 8.63
N ARG A 15 1.76 10.65 8.46
CA ARG A 15 2.38 11.95 8.17
C ARG A 15 2.02 12.51 6.80
N LYS A 16 1.94 11.65 5.79
CA LYS A 16 1.71 12.07 4.39
C LYS A 16 0.23 12.25 4.07
N TYR A 17 -0.63 11.35 4.56
CA TYR A 17 -2.04 11.28 4.18
C TYR A 17 -3.00 11.52 5.35
N GLY A 18 -2.52 11.66 6.58
CA GLY A 18 -3.34 11.98 7.75
C GLY A 18 -4.12 10.81 8.34
N PHE A 19 -3.74 9.56 8.02
CA PHE A 19 -4.35 8.38 8.65
C PHE A 19 -4.06 8.34 10.16
N SER A 20 -5.00 7.82 10.95
CA SER A 20 -4.75 7.57 12.37
C SER A 20 -3.75 6.43 12.55
N SER A 21 -2.88 6.50 13.56
CA SER A 21 -1.77 5.56 13.80
C SER A 21 -2.17 4.10 14.02
N ASN A 22 -3.46 3.83 14.24
CA ASN A 22 -4.06 2.51 14.41
C ASN A 22 -4.96 2.09 13.23
N THR A 23 -4.81 2.75 12.08
CA THR A 23 -5.58 2.42 10.88
C THR A 23 -5.06 1.12 10.28
N SER A 24 -5.96 0.16 10.14
CA SER A 24 -5.76 -1.04 9.33
C SER A 24 -6.66 -1.00 8.12
N VAL A 25 -6.13 -1.44 6.98
CA VAL A 25 -6.84 -1.49 5.70
C VAL A 25 -7.02 -2.95 5.32
N ASP A 26 -8.21 -3.31 4.88
CA ASP A 26 -8.44 -4.63 4.29
C ASP A 26 -7.59 -4.78 3.02
N LEU A 27 -6.81 -5.85 2.93
CA LEU A 27 -5.84 -6.04 1.86
C LEU A 27 -6.50 -6.03 0.48
N GLU A 28 -7.70 -6.61 0.35
CA GLU A 28 -8.42 -6.65 -0.92
C GLU A 28 -8.90 -5.26 -1.32
N VAL A 29 -9.35 -4.46 -0.35
CA VAL A 29 -9.69 -3.04 -0.57
C VAL A 29 -8.45 -2.26 -1.02
N GLY A 30 -7.31 -2.48 -0.38
CA GLY A 30 -6.04 -1.87 -0.76
C GLY A 30 -5.59 -2.22 -2.18
N VAL A 31 -5.69 -3.50 -2.56
CA VAL A 31 -5.38 -3.98 -3.92
C VAL A 31 -6.32 -3.36 -4.95
N ASN A 32 -7.64 -3.37 -4.69
CA ASN A 32 -8.63 -2.80 -5.60
C ASN A 32 -8.43 -1.28 -5.78
N TYR A 33 -8.08 -0.57 -4.71
CA TYR A 33 -7.73 0.84 -4.78
C TYR A 33 -6.46 1.08 -5.62
N GLY A 34 -5.42 0.28 -5.42
CA GLY A 34 -4.21 0.31 -6.24
C GLY A 34 -4.48 0.08 -7.73
N CYS A 35 -5.31 -0.92 -8.06
CA CYS A 35 -5.74 -1.17 -9.44
C CYS A 35 -6.47 0.03 -10.04
N ALA A 36 -7.35 0.69 -9.27
CA ALA A 36 -8.05 1.88 -9.74
C ALA A 36 -7.07 3.04 -10.00
N LEU A 37 -6.09 3.26 -9.13
CA LEU A 37 -5.06 4.28 -9.34
C LEU A 37 -4.23 4.03 -10.60
N LEU A 38 -3.78 2.80 -10.81
CA LEU A 38 -3.00 2.43 -12.00
C LEU A 38 -3.83 2.54 -13.29
N ALA A 39 -5.12 2.19 -13.25
CA ALA A 39 -6.01 2.37 -14.39
C ALA A 39 -6.26 3.85 -14.73
N ILE A 40 -6.27 4.73 -13.73
CA ILE A 40 -6.38 6.18 -13.94
C ILE A 40 -5.06 6.75 -14.47
N ALA A 41 -3.92 6.32 -13.92
CA ALA A 41 -2.61 6.77 -14.36
C ALA A 41 -2.34 6.36 -15.82
N GLY A 42 -2.62 5.11 -16.18
CA GLY A 42 -2.50 4.61 -17.55
C GLY A 42 -3.73 4.84 -18.44
N ALA A 43 -4.52 5.88 -18.18
CA ALA A 43 -5.78 6.11 -18.90
C ALA A 43 -5.59 6.45 -20.39
N ASP A 44 -4.42 6.93 -20.78
CA ASP A 44 -4.03 7.15 -22.19
C ASP A 44 -3.51 5.87 -22.88
N GLY A 45 -3.49 4.75 -22.16
CA GLY A 45 -3.03 3.45 -22.63
C GLY A 45 -1.57 3.17 -22.36
N GLU A 46 -0.82 4.11 -21.76
CA GLU A 46 0.58 3.94 -21.36
C GLU A 46 0.75 4.25 -19.88
N LEU A 47 1.48 3.42 -19.15
CA LEU A 47 1.92 3.71 -17.79
C LEU A 47 3.44 3.75 -17.82
N ALA A 48 4.03 4.90 -17.49
CA ALA A 48 5.48 5.02 -17.51
C ALA A 48 6.09 4.12 -16.42
N GLU A 49 7.28 3.57 -16.68
CA GLU A 49 7.97 2.69 -15.73
C GLU A 49 8.27 3.43 -14.42
N GLU A 50 8.56 4.72 -14.51
CA GLU A 50 8.81 5.60 -13.37
C GLU A 50 7.56 5.80 -12.51
N GLU A 51 6.36 5.84 -13.11
CA GLU A 51 5.10 5.98 -12.38
C GLU A 51 4.73 4.68 -11.66
N LEU A 52 4.96 3.53 -12.31
CA LEU A 52 4.78 2.24 -11.69
C LEU A 52 5.76 2.05 -10.52
N GLN A 53 7.03 2.40 -10.71
CA GLN A 53 8.04 2.29 -9.65
C GLN A 53 7.71 3.21 -8.47
N TRP A 54 7.32 4.46 -8.75
CA TRP A 54 6.85 5.37 -7.72
C TRP A 54 5.68 4.79 -6.92
N PHE A 55 4.71 4.17 -7.59
CA PHE A 55 3.58 3.52 -6.92
C PHE A 55 4.03 2.36 -6.03
N ILE A 56 4.94 1.51 -6.50
CA ILE A 56 5.48 0.39 -5.71
C ILE A 56 6.19 0.91 -4.45
N ASP A 57 7.09 1.88 -4.61
CA ASP A 57 7.82 2.50 -3.50
C ASP A 57 6.85 3.12 -2.48
N GLU A 58 5.79 3.76 -2.97
CA GLU A 58 4.74 4.33 -2.13
C GLU A 58 4.02 3.25 -1.31
N GLN A 59 3.63 2.14 -1.93
CA GLN A 59 2.95 1.04 -1.24
C GLN A 59 3.85 0.37 -0.18
N GLU A 60 5.15 0.24 -0.45
CA GLU A 60 6.13 -0.28 0.52
C GLU A 60 6.27 0.65 1.73
N MET A 61 6.38 1.97 1.50
CA MET A 61 6.44 2.94 2.59
C MET A 61 5.13 3.01 3.40
N MET A 62 3.98 2.77 2.77
CA MET A 62 2.67 2.79 3.43
C MET A 62 2.42 1.56 4.31
N ALA A 63 2.99 0.41 3.98
CA ALA A 63 2.84 -0.81 4.76
C ALA A 63 3.77 -0.82 5.99
N GLU A 64 3.26 -1.15 7.17
CA GLU A 64 4.12 -1.42 8.32
C GLU A 64 4.76 -2.80 8.15
N HIS A 65 6.07 -2.86 7.89
CA HIS A 65 6.80 -4.13 7.96
C HIS A 65 6.80 -4.61 9.41
N SER A 66 5.98 -5.61 9.72
CA SER A 66 6.23 -6.40 10.92
C SER A 66 7.56 -7.11 10.72
N SER A 67 8.64 -6.56 11.27
CA SER A 67 9.87 -7.32 11.47
C SER A 67 9.52 -8.51 12.34
N THR A 68 9.29 -9.67 11.73
CA THR A 68 9.51 -10.94 12.43
C THR A 68 11.01 -11.11 12.53
N ALA A 69 11.62 -10.40 13.49
CA ALA A 69 12.91 -10.80 14.04
C ALA A 69 12.69 -12.11 14.81
N SER A 70 12.76 -13.24 14.12
CA SER A 70 12.98 -14.55 14.73
C SER A 70 13.51 -15.53 13.67
N GLU A 71 14.74 -15.28 13.21
CA GLU A 71 15.64 -16.41 13.01
C GLU A 71 16.33 -16.65 14.35
N CYS A 72 16.00 -17.80 14.92
CA CYS A 72 16.42 -18.33 16.21
C CYS A 72 17.94 -18.53 16.30
N SER A 73 18.45 -18.26 17.52
CA SER A 73 19.50 -18.98 18.26
C SER A 73 20.82 -19.35 17.59
#